data_AF-A0A834RZX6-F1
#
_entry.id   AF-A0A834RZX6-F1
#
_cell.length_a   1.000
_cell.length_b   1.000
_cell.length_c   1.000
_cell.angle_alpha   90.00
_cell.angle_beta   90.00
_cell.angle_gamma   90.00
#
_symmetry.space_group_name_H-M   'P 1'
#
loop_
_entity.id
_entity.type
_entity.pdbx_description
1 polymer ?
#
loop_
_entity_poly.entity_id
_entity_poly.type
_entity_poly.pdbx_seq_one_letter_code
_entity_poly.pdbx_strand_id
1 'polypeptide(L)'
;MPVFDLATRALIIAYKADGKTNQEITRLTGVEKRTINSIYARAIERGFDPALRPIKLENKHVEDVSRSGRPLKQQEAFEKVSRWPGYLSLHAVESTQKSRIQEDKANKETWVDETDKEGEASVVP
;
A
#
# COMPACT_ATOMS: atom_id res chain seq x y z
N MET A 1 1.78 5.44 10.87
CA MET A 1 0.48 5.24 11.54
C MET A 1 0.03 3.84 11.16
N PRO A 2 -0.15 2.94 12.15
CA PRO A 2 -0.88 1.69 11.91
C PRO A 2 -2.22 2.02 11.24
N VAL A 3 -2.68 1.13 10.36
CA VAL A 3 -4.00 1.27 9.74
C VAL A 3 -5.02 0.88 10.81
N PHE A 4 -5.71 1.87 11.37
CA PHE A 4 -6.83 1.66 12.28
C PHE A 4 -8.13 1.74 11.51
N ASP A 5 -9.07 0.87 11.86
CA ASP A 5 -10.41 0.88 11.28
C ASP A 5 -11.10 2.23 11.47
N LEU A 6 -11.96 2.58 10.50
CA LEU A 6 -12.78 3.79 10.55
C LEU A 6 -13.57 3.88 11.85
N ALA A 7 -14.13 2.76 12.32
CA ALA A 7 -14.87 2.70 13.58
C ALA A 7 -14.01 3.11 14.79
N THR A 8 -12.78 2.57 14.90
CA THR A 8 -11.86 2.89 16.00
C THR A 8 -11.46 4.36 15.98
N ARG A 9 -11.21 4.91 14.80
CA ARG A 9 -10.88 6.34 14.65
C ARG A 9 -12.06 7.24 15.02
N ALA A 10 -13.27 6.88 14.59
CA ALA A 10 -14.48 7.61 14.94
C ALA A 10 -14.73 7.60 16.45
N LEU A 11 -14.56 6.44 17.08
CA LEU A 11 -14.68 6.26 18.53
C LEU A 11 -13.70 7.14 19.30
N ILE A 12 -12.44 7.21 18.85
CA ILE A 12 -11.40 8.09 19.43
C ILE A 12 -11.81 9.56 19.33
N ILE A 13 -12.28 10.01 18.17
CA ILE A 13 -12.69 11.41 17.96
C ILE A 13 -13.87 11.77 18.86
N ALA A 14 -14.87 10.89 18.93
CA ALA A 14 -16.04 11.07 19.79
C ALA A 14 -15.64 11.17 21.27
N TYR A 15 -14.84 10.24 21.78
CA TYR A 15 -14.38 10.27 23.17
C TYR A 15 -13.56 11.49 23.52
N LYS A 16 -12.76 11.97 22.59
CA LYS A 16 -11.93 13.15 22.81
C LYS A 16 -12.76 14.43 22.78
N ALA A 17 -13.77 14.53 21.92
CA ALA A 17 -14.74 15.61 21.91
C ALA A 17 -15.64 15.62 23.16
N ASP A 18 -15.86 14.44 23.75
CA ASP A 18 -16.56 14.22 25.03
C ASP A 18 -15.68 14.53 26.27
N GLY A 19 -14.40 14.86 26.07
CA GLY A 19 -13.50 15.28 27.16
C GLY A 19 -12.76 14.14 27.88
N LYS A 20 -12.82 12.90 27.37
CA LYS A 20 -12.04 11.79 27.95
C LYS A 20 -10.55 12.01 27.79
N THR A 21 -9.79 11.60 28.79
CA THR A 21 -8.34 11.70 28.77
C THR A 21 -7.73 10.70 27.78
N ASN A 22 -6.55 11.03 27.24
CA ASN A 22 -5.83 10.09 26.37
C ASN A 22 -5.54 8.74 27.07
N GLN A 23 -5.39 8.71 28.40
CA GLN A 23 -5.15 7.47 29.14
C GLN A 23 -6.39 6.56 29.14
N GLU A 24 -7.56 7.12 29.36
CA GLU A 24 -8.83 6.38 29.30
C GLU A 24 -9.09 5.87 27.88
N ILE A 25 -8.87 6.71 26.87
CA ILE A 25 -9.03 6.31 25.47
C ILE A 25 -8.07 5.17 25.12
N THR A 26 -6.81 5.21 25.57
CA THR A 26 -5.87 4.09 25.39
C THR A 26 -6.36 2.82 26.08
N ARG A 27 -6.92 2.90 27.30
CA ARG A 27 -7.49 1.73 27.99
C ARG A 27 -8.68 1.13 27.25
N LEU A 28 -9.52 1.97 26.64
CA LEU A 28 -10.73 1.54 25.92
C LEU A 28 -10.45 0.99 24.52
N THR A 29 -9.45 1.55 23.82
CA THR A 29 -9.21 1.27 22.39
C THR A 29 -7.91 0.52 22.11
N GLY A 30 -7.01 0.41 23.09
CA GLY A 30 -5.65 -0.10 22.90
C GLY A 30 -4.73 0.82 22.11
N VAL A 31 -5.21 1.99 21.66
CA VAL A 31 -4.44 2.90 20.81
C VAL A 31 -3.52 3.78 21.64
N GLU A 32 -2.25 3.87 21.21
CA GLU A 32 -1.25 4.69 21.87
C GLU A 32 -1.60 6.19 21.82
N LYS A 33 -1.26 6.92 22.90
CA LYS A 33 -1.54 8.35 23.07
C LYS A 33 -1.09 9.21 21.88
N ARG A 34 0.07 8.92 21.28
CA ARG A 34 0.59 9.64 20.11
C ARG A 34 -0.33 9.51 18.91
N THR A 35 -0.82 8.29 18.67
CA THR A 35 -1.77 8.00 17.59
C THR A 35 -3.12 8.67 17.86
N ILE A 36 -3.64 8.60 19.08
CA ILE A 36 -4.88 9.29 19.48
C ILE A 36 -4.80 10.80 19.16
N ASN A 37 -3.69 11.44 19.52
CA ASN A 37 -3.47 12.87 19.21
C ASN A 37 -3.46 13.14 17.71
N SER A 38 -2.78 12.30 16.92
CA SER A 38 -2.71 12.48 15.46
C SER A 38 -4.05 12.29 14.75
N ILE A 39 -4.87 11.32 15.18
CA ILE A 39 -6.20 11.08 14.62
C ILE A 39 -7.08 12.29 14.88
N TYR A 40 -7.04 12.79 16.12
CA TYR A 40 -7.84 13.95 16.51
C TYR A 40 -7.39 15.24 15.80
N ALA A 41 -6.09 15.48 15.68
CA ALA A 41 -5.55 16.62 14.95
C ALA A 41 -6.00 16.61 13.47
N ARG A 42 -5.91 15.45 12.79
CA ARG A 42 -6.40 15.30 11.41
C ARG A 42 -7.90 15.53 11.27
N ALA A 43 -8.69 15.13 12.27
CA ALA A 43 -10.12 15.41 12.25
C ALA A 43 -10.37 16.93 12.27
N ILE A 44 -9.65 17.67 13.12
CA ILE A 44 -9.72 19.14 13.18
C ILE A 44 -9.26 19.77 11.87
N GLU A 45 -8.15 19.31 11.29
CA GLU A 45 -7.65 19.75 9.98
C GLU A 45 -8.70 19.57 8.86
N ARG A 46 -9.56 18.56 8.98
CA ARG A 46 -10.65 18.25 8.04
C ARG A 46 -11.96 18.99 8.35
N GLY A 47 -11.93 19.93 9.30
CA GLY A 47 -13.07 20.78 9.66
C GLY A 47 -13.98 20.20 10.74
N PHE A 48 -13.53 19.20 11.51
CA PHE A 48 -14.27 18.77 12.70
C PHE A 48 -14.21 19.85 13.79
N ASP A 49 -15.38 20.35 14.19
CA ASP A 49 -15.51 21.30 15.29
C ASP A 49 -15.92 20.57 16.59
N PRO A 50 -15.03 20.50 17.60
CA PRO A 50 -15.30 19.83 18.87
C PRO A 50 -16.21 20.64 19.81
N ALA A 51 -16.43 21.93 19.56
CA ALA A 51 -17.30 22.77 20.39
C ALA A 51 -18.79 22.61 20.03
N LEU A 52 -19.08 22.18 18.80
CA LEU A 52 -20.46 21.98 18.36
C LEU A 52 -21.16 20.86 19.15
N ARG A 53 -22.40 21.14 19.53
CA ARG A 53 -23.33 20.19 20.15
C ARG A 53 -24.65 20.23 19.37
N PRO A 54 -25.20 19.08 18.96
CA PRO A 54 -24.67 17.72 19.12
C PRO A 54 -23.37 17.50 18.31
N ILE A 55 -22.56 16.52 18.71
CA ILE A 55 -21.30 16.20 18.01
C ILE A 55 -21.62 15.79 16.57
N LYS A 56 -21.11 16.56 15.60
CA LYS A 56 -21.25 16.27 14.16
C LYS A 56 -19.99 15.60 13.64
N LEU A 57 -20.00 14.27 13.63
CA LEU A 57 -18.90 13.46 13.07
C LEU A 57 -19.35 12.82 11.76
N GLU A 58 -18.68 13.19 10.66
CA GLU A 58 -18.93 12.66 9.32
C GLU A 58 -17.73 11.84 8.85
N ASN A 59 -17.96 10.96 7.87
CA ASN A 59 -16.92 10.12 7.26
C ASN A 59 -15.70 10.93 6.78
N LYS A 60 -15.93 12.13 6.24
CA LYS A 60 -14.86 13.02 5.76
C LYS A 60 -13.84 13.39 6.85
N HIS A 61 -14.22 13.39 8.13
CA HIS A 61 -13.31 13.67 9.23
C HIS A 61 -12.42 12.45 9.57
N VAL A 62 -12.94 11.24 9.30
CA VAL A 62 -12.36 9.97 9.73
C VAL A 62 -11.57 9.29 8.61
N GLU A 63 -12.02 9.34 7.37
CA GLU A 63 -11.39 8.67 6.23
C GLU A 63 -10.01 9.24 5.91
N ASP A 64 -9.01 8.38 5.67
CA ASP A 64 -7.72 8.87 5.20
C ASP A 64 -7.79 9.24 3.72
N VAL A 65 -7.25 10.42 3.39
CA VAL A 65 -7.08 10.83 2.00
C VAL A 65 -6.22 9.78 1.32
N SER A 66 -6.68 9.30 0.17
CA SER A 66 -5.90 8.45 -0.72
C SER A 66 -4.56 9.11 -0.94
N ARG A 67 -3.49 8.47 -0.47
CA ARG A 67 -2.15 9.04 -0.60
C ARG A 67 -1.87 9.12 -2.09
N SER A 68 -1.64 10.34 -2.60
CA SER A 68 -1.05 10.58 -3.91
C SER A 68 0.42 10.17 -3.88
N GLY A 69 0.67 8.88 -3.60
CA GLY A 69 1.97 8.27 -3.73
C GLY A 69 2.26 7.97 -5.20
N ARG A 70 3.36 7.27 -5.45
CA ARG A 70 3.70 6.77 -6.78
C ARG A 70 2.51 5.95 -7.33
N PRO A 71 2.00 6.26 -8.53
CA PRO A 71 0.90 5.49 -9.11
C PRO A 71 1.26 4.01 -9.15
N LEU A 72 0.30 3.16 -8.83
CA LEU A 72 0.48 1.71 -8.93
C LEU A 72 0.66 1.37 -10.43
N LYS A 73 1.60 0.50 -10.79
CA LYS A 73 1.96 0.17 -12.19
C LYS A 73 0.77 -0.24 -13.07
N GLN A 74 -0.33 -0.70 -12.48
CA GLN A 74 -1.59 -1.03 -13.15
C GLN A 74 -2.44 0.21 -13.50
N GLN A 75 -2.44 1.25 -12.66
CA GLN A 75 -3.11 2.53 -12.93
C GLN A 75 -2.35 3.33 -14.00
N GLU A 76 -1.02 3.24 -14.03
CA GLU A 76 -0.22 3.81 -15.11
C GLU A 76 -0.62 3.26 -16.48
N ALA A 77 -0.92 1.96 -16.58
CA ALA A 77 -1.31 1.34 -17.84
C ALA A 77 -2.67 1.88 -18.33
N PHE A 78 -3.64 2.05 -17.42
CA PHE A 78 -4.95 2.59 -17.74
C PHE A 78 -4.90 4.09 -18.11
N GLU A 79 -4.15 4.90 -17.35
CA GLU A 79 -3.99 6.33 -17.63
C GLU A 79 -3.19 6.59 -18.92
N LYS A 80 -2.20 5.73 -19.24
CA LYS A 80 -1.48 5.77 -20.52
C LYS A 80 -2.38 5.44 -21.70
N VAL A 81 -3.30 4.48 -21.56
CA VAL A 81 -4.26 4.11 -22.63
C VAL A 81 -5.30 5.22 -22.86
N SER A 82 -5.80 5.90 -21.81
CA SER A 82 -6.77 6.99 -21.97
C SER A 82 -6.18 8.31 -22.50
N ARG A 83 -4.86 8.50 -22.39
CA ARG A 83 -4.16 9.74 -22.78
C ARG A 83 -3.82 9.82 -24.27
N TRP A 84 -4.14 8.80 -25.07
CA TRP A 84 -3.84 8.76 -26.51
C TRP A 84 -5.14 8.85 -27.32
N PRO A 85 -5.53 10.04 -27.81
CA PRO A 85 -6.72 10.23 -28.65
C PRO A 85 -6.48 9.78 -30.10
N GLY A 86 -5.97 8.56 -30.31
CA GLY A 86 -5.54 8.10 -31.63
C GLY A 86 -5.73 6.61 -31.96
N TYR A 87 -6.07 5.76 -30.99
CA TYR A 87 -6.19 4.30 -31.23
C TYR A 87 -7.63 3.81 -31.28
N LEU A 88 -8.47 4.54 -32.01
CA LEU A 88 -9.82 4.08 -32.33
C LEU A 88 -10.10 4.33 -33.83
N SER A 89 -9.43 3.60 -34.74
CA SER A 89 -9.99 3.24 -36.05
C SER A 89 -9.10 2.30 -36.89
N LEU A 90 -9.77 1.40 -37.63
CA LEU A 90 -9.35 0.54 -38.76
C LEU A 90 -8.55 -0.72 -38.39
N HIS A 91 -9.02 -1.96 -38.55
CA HIS A 91 -9.82 -2.54 -39.64
C HIS A 91 -10.64 -3.74 -39.16
N ALA A 92 -11.91 -3.78 -39.57
CA ALA A 92 -12.56 -5.04 -39.90
C ALA A 92 -11.96 -5.58 -41.22
N VAL A 93 -11.94 -6.92 -41.35
CA VAL A 93 -11.80 -7.77 -42.55
C VAL A 93 -10.71 -8.83 -42.40
N GLU A 94 -11.15 -10.05 -42.67
CA GLU A 94 -10.51 -11.36 -42.56
C GLU A 94 -9.24 -11.51 -43.43
N SER A 95 -8.31 -12.37 -42.99
CA SER A 95 -7.93 -13.62 -43.69
C SER A 95 -6.45 -14.02 -43.54
N THR A 96 -6.28 -15.34 -43.38
CA THR A 96 -5.23 -16.22 -43.92
C THR A 96 -3.81 -16.25 -43.33
N GLN A 97 -3.56 -17.34 -42.59
CA GLN A 97 -2.38 -18.23 -42.51
C GLN A 97 -0.94 -17.76 -42.88
N LYS A 98 -0.02 -18.36 -42.09
CA LYS A 98 1.40 -18.72 -42.33
C LYS A 98 2.45 -17.64 -42.05
N SER A 99 3.22 -17.84 -40.99
CA SER A 99 4.50 -18.57 -41.11
C SER A 99 5.13 -18.89 -39.75
N ARG A 100 5.81 -20.05 -39.76
CA ARG A 100 6.52 -20.78 -38.69
C ARG A 100 7.36 -19.90 -37.75
N ILE A 101 7.22 -20.14 -36.45
CA ILE A 101 8.31 -19.90 -35.48
C ILE A 101 9.22 -21.13 -35.53
N GLN A 102 10.51 -20.90 -35.78
CA GLN A 102 11.54 -21.92 -35.70
C GLN A 102 12.01 -22.00 -34.24
N GLU A 103 11.90 -23.19 -33.63
CA GLU A 103 12.46 -23.46 -32.31
C GLU A 103 13.95 -23.74 -32.44
N ASP A 104 14.77 -22.75 -32.11
CA ASP A 104 16.21 -22.91 -32.07
C ASP A 104 16.60 -23.59 -30.75
N LYS A 105 16.74 -24.91 -30.84
CA LYS A 105 17.28 -25.79 -29.81
C LYS A 105 18.79 -25.53 -29.67
N ALA A 106 19.21 -24.80 -28.64
CA ALA A 106 20.60 -24.71 -28.20
C ALA A 106 20.79 -25.40 -26.84
N ASN A 107 21.99 -25.87 -26.60
CA ASN A 107 22.30 -27.19 -26.06
C ASN A 107 23.20 -27.14 -24.81
N LYS A 108 23.08 -28.20 -24.01
CA LYS A 108 24.05 -28.88 -23.13
C LYS A 108 24.98 -28.06 -22.19
N GLU A 109 24.74 -28.28 -20.90
CA GLU A 109 25.67 -28.56 -19.80
C GLU A 109 27.19 -28.45 -20.06
N THR A 110 27.88 -27.73 -19.16
CA THR A 110 29.07 -28.21 -18.40
C THR A 110 29.45 -27.16 -17.35
N TRP A 111 29.07 -27.37 -16.09
CA TRP A 111 29.82 -26.82 -14.95
C TRP A 111 30.29 -28.01 -14.13
N VAL A 112 31.58 -28.30 -14.25
CA VAL A 112 32.32 -29.25 -13.42
C VAL A 112 32.84 -28.46 -12.24
N ASP A 113 32.34 -28.74 -11.05
CA ASP A 113 33.01 -28.36 -9.79
C ASP A 113 33.28 -29.64 -9.01
N GLU A 114 34.49 -30.17 -9.21
CA GLU A 114 35.16 -31.06 -8.26
C GLU A 114 36.42 -30.27 -7.85
N THR A 115 36.69 -29.97 -6.59
CA THR A 115 37.11 -30.95 -5.59
C THR A 115 37.24 -30.28 -4.22
N ASP A 116 36.75 -30.97 -3.20
CA ASP A 116 37.14 -30.78 -1.80
C ASP A 116 38.61 -31.18 -1.57
N LYS A 117 39.26 -30.64 -0.52
CA LYS A 117 39.85 -31.43 0.58
C LYS A 117 40.76 -30.65 1.53
N GLU A 118 40.48 -30.85 2.83
CA GLU A 118 41.40 -31.19 3.94
C GLU A 118 42.60 -30.24 4.16
N GLY A 119 42.77 -29.54 5.28
CA GLY A 119 42.65 -30.02 6.66
C GLY A 119 43.95 -30.70 7.09
N GLU A 120 44.93 -29.95 7.62
CA GLU A 120 45.93 -30.53 8.52
C GLU A 120 46.55 -29.48 9.45
N ALA A 121 46.38 -29.72 10.75
CA ALA A 121 47.09 -29.07 11.83
C ALA A 121 48.35 -29.88 12.14
N SER A 122 49.50 -29.21 12.29
CA SER A 122 50.54 -29.70 13.20
C SER A 122 51.30 -28.51 13.80
N VAL A 123 51.04 -28.31 15.10
CA VAL A 123 51.92 -27.61 16.04
C VAL A 123 52.75 -28.71 16.69
N VAL A 124 54.07 -28.59 16.63
CA VAL A 124 55.04 -29.47 17.31
C VAL A 124 56.15 -28.52 17.85
N PRO A 125 56.68 -28.79 19.07
CA PRO A 125 56.80 -27.83 20.16
C PRO A 125 57.99 -26.87 20.12
#